data_AF-A0A1S3TT42-F1
#
_entry.id   AF-A0A1S3TT42-F1
#
_cell.length_a   1.000
_cell.length_b   1.000
_cell.length_c   1.000
_cell.angle_alpha   90.00
_cell.angle_beta   90.00
_cell.angle_gamma   90.00
#
_symmetry.space_group_name_H-M   'P 1'
#
loop_
_entity.id
_entity.type
_entity.pdbx_description
1 polymer ?
#
loop_
_entity_poly.entity_id
_entity_poly.type
_entity_poly.pdbx_seq_one_letter_code
_entity_poly.pdbx_strand_id
1 'polypeptide(L)'
;MAYTQGFLQFRALTTPLRVSPKWEVGTTKPNRIVCKADKEDVQDSDATNLSFLSRRLALGTALIGGAAVAGTKTSPARADDAQLSFQEPGAITTLPEISSDEYPASVVEALSLKRTSFPKGFVFGTASAAYQYEGAAFDYGRKPSVWDNFTHKYPEKINDRSNGDVAVDEYHRYKEDVKIMTDMNLDAYRFSISWSRILPNGKVGVNEEGVNQEGIDYYNKLIDHLLANRIEPYVTLFHWDFPQALEEEYGGFLNPRVVDDFRNYADICFKYFGNRVKRWITLNEPWAYSREGYSIGNFAPGRCSDTIDSTCLGGDSGTEPYIVTHHLLLAHAAAVDLYRNAYKDQDGDIGITLISRWFEPYSNTEADKKAAQRAQDFFFGWYMDPLTSGKYPESMRSLVGRRLPEFTEEQSRLLAGSFDFVGLNYYTTNFAADQPASNLNPSYETDANVNYLTERNGIPVGTPTASNWLFVCPKGFKDMLLYVKEKYNNPLIYITENGRGNDLNDEGQTLEEALLDIYRIDYYYRHLYYLRSAMSEGVKVKGYFAWSLLDNFEWRNGYSVGFGLNYVDRNHGLKRYPKLSAQWFKNFLIKPQPRPSLEG
;
A
#
# COMPACT_ATOMS: atom_id res chain seq x y z
N MET A 1 37.29 -4.29 40.58
CA MET A 1 37.33 -4.67 39.14
C MET A 1 35.95 -4.50 38.50
N ALA A 2 35.39 -3.28 38.53
CA ALA A 2 34.03 -3.01 38.04
C ALA A 2 34.00 -2.03 36.85
N TYR A 3 35.16 -1.75 36.23
CA TYR A 3 35.28 -0.73 35.18
C TYR A 3 35.70 -1.28 33.81
N THR A 4 35.87 -2.59 33.64
CA THR A 4 36.31 -3.21 32.37
C THR A 4 35.22 -3.99 31.63
N GLN A 5 34.09 -4.36 32.26
CA GLN A 5 32.99 -5.05 31.57
C GLN A 5 32.06 -4.11 30.78
N GLY A 6 31.92 -2.84 31.19
CA GLY A 6 31.12 -1.85 30.45
C GLY A 6 31.75 -1.43 29.11
N PHE A 7 33.08 -1.45 29.00
CA PHE A 7 33.79 -1.07 27.78
C PHE A 7 33.77 -2.17 26.70
N LEU A 8 33.72 -3.44 27.09
CA LEU A 8 33.65 -4.57 26.16
C LEU A 8 32.23 -4.79 25.60
N GLN A 9 31.17 -4.50 26.38
CA GLN A 9 29.79 -4.53 25.87
C GLN A 9 29.50 -3.40 24.88
N PHE A 10 30.10 -2.22 25.06
CA PHE A 10 29.99 -1.14 24.07
C PHE A 10 30.77 -1.45 22.78
N ARG A 11 31.94 -2.11 22.86
CA ARG A 11 32.71 -2.46 21.66
C ARG A 11 31.99 -3.46 20.75
N ALA A 12 31.34 -4.48 21.32
CA ALA A 12 30.58 -5.49 20.56
C ALA A 12 29.34 -4.94 19.84
N LEU A 13 28.80 -3.80 20.28
CA LEU A 13 27.73 -3.06 19.59
C LEU A 13 28.25 -2.05 18.56
N THR A 14 29.57 -1.86 18.47
CA THR A 14 30.20 -0.86 17.58
C THR A 14 31.13 -1.46 16.51
N THR A 15 31.41 -2.76 16.55
CA THR A 15 32.16 -3.42 15.47
C THR A 15 31.22 -3.66 14.30
N PRO A 16 31.46 -3.08 13.11
CA PRO A 16 30.65 -3.37 11.94
C PRO A 16 30.89 -4.82 11.51
N LEU A 17 29.91 -5.70 11.74
CA LEU A 17 29.91 -7.01 11.10
C LEU A 17 29.59 -6.79 9.61
N ARG A 18 30.60 -6.95 8.75
CA ARG A 18 30.38 -7.08 7.32
C ARG A 18 29.72 -8.44 7.08
N VAL A 19 28.42 -8.43 6.81
CA VAL A 19 27.67 -9.61 6.42
C VAL A 19 27.35 -9.48 4.94
N SER A 20 28.04 -10.25 4.11
CA SER A 20 27.78 -10.33 2.67
C SER A 20 26.81 -11.49 2.42
N PRO A 21 25.55 -11.24 2.03
CA PRO A 21 24.64 -12.32 1.67
C PRO A 21 25.11 -12.97 0.37
N LYS A 22 25.33 -14.29 0.38
CA LYS A 22 25.50 -15.11 -0.82
C LYS A 22 24.28 -15.98 -1.03
N TRP A 23 23.77 -15.99 -2.25
CA TRP A 23 22.68 -16.87 -2.68
C TRP A 23 23.26 -18.18 -3.21
N GLU A 24 22.83 -19.31 -2.66
CA GLU A 24 23.14 -20.62 -3.25
C GLU A 24 22.12 -20.90 -4.36
N VAL A 25 22.58 -20.96 -5.61
CA VAL A 25 21.75 -21.31 -6.76
C VAL A 25 21.91 -22.80 -7.04
N GLY A 26 20.81 -23.55 -7.09
CA GLY A 26 20.78 -24.93 -7.60
C GLY A 26 20.59 -26.08 -6.59
N THR A 27 19.88 -25.88 -5.48
CA THR A 27 19.49 -27.01 -4.59
C THR A 27 17.98 -27.13 -4.41
N THR A 28 17.50 -28.35 -4.13
CA THR A 28 16.08 -28.74 -4.04
C THR A 28 15.37 -28.28 -2.76
N LYS A 29 15.91 -27.28 -2.04
CA LYS A 29 15.26 -26.64 -0.89
C LYS A 29 15.23 -25.12 -1.07
N PRO A 30 14.10 -24.45 -0.75
CA PRO A 30 13.94 -23.04 -1.06
C PRO A 30 14.85 -22.15 -0.20
N ASN A 31 15.56 -21.25 -0.88
CA ASN A 31 15.92 -19.89 -0.49
C ASN A 31 16.24 -19.66 1.00
N ARG A 32 17.44 -20.07 1.42
CA ARG A 32 18.04 -19.63 2.69
C ARG A 32 19.24 -18.74 2.42
N ILE A 33 19.27 -17.55 3.04
CA ILE A 33 20.48 -16.73 3.11
C ILE A 33 21.46 -17.42 4.07
N VAL A 34 22.63 -17.80 3.58
CA VAL A 34 23.73 -18.29 4.42
C VAL A 34 24.68 -17.13 4.67
N CYS A 35 24.66 -16.60 5.89
CA CYS A 35 25.64 -15.61 6.33
C CYS A 35 26.94 -16.35 6.69
N LYS A 36 27.96 -16.30 5.83
CA LYS A 36 29.33 -16.65 6.23
C LYS A 36 30.01 -15.37 6.68
N ALA A 37 30.47 -15.35 7.94
CA ALA A 37 31.45 -14.36 8.36
C ALA A 37 32.74 -14.60 7.55
N ASP A 38 33.37 -13.53 7.06
CA ASP A 38 34.66 -13.63 6.42
C ASP A 38 35.68 -14.19 7.42
N LYS A 39 36.53 -15.11 6.94
CA LYS A 39 37.36 -16.03 7.75
C LYS A 39 38.38 -15.36 8.68
N GLU A 40 38.49 -14.03 8.70
CA GLU A 40 39.50 -13.35 9.51
C GLU A 40 39.00 -12.92 10.90
N ASP A 41 37.70 -13.00 11.23
CA ASP A 41 37.18 -12.38 12.46
C ASP A 41 36.54 -13.31 13.51
N VAL A 42 36.51 -14.64 13.35
CA VAL A 42 35.91 -15.52 14.39
C VAL A 42 36.65 -16.86 14.52
N GLN A 43 37.19 -17.15 15.72
CA GLN A 43 37.59 -18.51 16.08
C GLN A 43 36.35 -19.37 16.39
N ASP A 44 36.35 -20.62 15.93
CA ASP A 44 35.23 -21.59 15.91
C ASP A 44 34.49 -21.83 17.25
N SER A 45 34.93 -21.25 18.37
CA SER A 45 34.23 -21.35 19.66
C SER A 45 33.10 -20.34 19.86
N ASP A 46 32.98 -19.29 19.04
CA ASP A 46 31.99 -18.21 19.24
C ASP A 46 30.66 -18.38 18.47
N ALA A 47 30.60 -19.29 17.48
CA ALA A 47 29.40 -19.54 16.69
C ALA A 47 28.23 -20.13 17.52
N THR A 48 28.55 -20.84 18.61
CA THR A 48 27.55 -21.45 19.49
C THR A 48 26.84 -20.41 20.38
N ASN A 49 27.50 -19.28 20.69
CA ASN A 49 26.98 -18.22 21.56
C ASN A 49 26.07 -17.20 20.84
N LEU A 50 26.22 -17.03 19.52
CA LEU A 50 25.33 -16.16 18.72
C LEU A 50 23.89 -16.70 18.65
N SER A 51 23.71 -18.03 18.66
CA SER A 51 22.37 -18.64 18.76
C SER A 51 21.69 -18.37 20.10
N PHE A 52 22.47 -18.18 21.17
CA PHE A 52 21.98 -17.83 22.50
C PHE A 52 21.69 -16.33 22.66
N LEU A 53 22.39 -15.46 21.94
CA LEU A 53 22.15 -14.00 21.97
C LEU A 53 20.85 -13.64 21.25
N SER A 54 20.56 -14.26 20.10
CA SER A 54 19.28 -14.11 19.40
C SER A 54 18.10 -14.62 20.23
N ARG A 55 18.30 -15.71 21.00
CA ARG A 55 17.28 -16.21 21.96
C ARG A 55 17.12 -15.32 23.20
N ARG A 56 18.18 -14.66 23.69
CA ARG A 56 18.09 -13.74 24.83
C ARG A 56 17.50 -12.37 24.49
N LEU A 57 17.73 -11.87 23.27
CA LEU A 57 17.07 -10.65 22.77
C LEU A 57 15.55 -10.84 22.61
N ALA A 58 15.08 -12.07 22.35
CA ALA A 58 13.66 -12.40 22.28
C ALA A 58 13.01 -12.63 23.66
N LEU A 59 13.79 -12.94 24.71
CA LEU A 59 13.29 -13.26 26.06
C LEU A 59 13.43 -12.13 27.10
N GLY A 60 13.86 -10.94 26.69
CA GLY A 60 14.07 -9.78 27.58
C GLY A 60 12.81 -9.11 28.16
N THR A 61 11.61 -9.62 27.89
CA THR A 61 10.33 -9.00 28.30
C THR A 61 9.42 -9.89 29.17
N ALA A 62 9.92 -10.99 29.75
CA ALA A 62 9.16 -11.77 30.73
C ALA A 62 10.05 -12.16 31.93
N LEU A 63 9.72 -11.65 33.12
CA LEU A 63 10.45 -11.89 34.36
C LEU A 63 9.55 -12.65 35.36
N ILE A 64 10.20 -13.55 36.14
CA ILE A 64 9.76 -14.22 37.39
C ILE A 64 8.99 -15.56 37.24
N GLY A 65 9.63 -16.66 37.66
CA GLY A 65 8.93 -17.86 38.16
C GLY A 65 9.52 -19.24 37.78
N GLY A 66 10.40 -19.79 38.62
CA GLY A 66 10.35 -21.20 39.08
C GLY A 66 10.68 -22.40 38.15
N ALA A 67 11.88 -22.96 38.36
CA ALA A 67 12.23 -24.39 38.51
C ALA A 67 12.14 -25.42 37.34
N ALA A 68 13.32 -25.96 37.00
CA ALA A 68 13.76 -27.34 36.67
C ALA A 68 12.74 -28.38 36.09
N VAL A 69 13.11 -29.23 35.12
CA VAL A 69 14.00 -30.40 35.26
C VAL A 69 14.41 -30.96 33.87
N ALA A 70 15.60 -31.57 33.83
CA ALA A 70 16.26 -32.21 32.68
C ALA A 70 15.67 -33.58 32.25
N GLY A 71 15.95 -33.99 31.01
CA GLY A 71 15.77 -35.38 30.57
C GLY A 71 16.41 -35.65 29.19
N THR A 72 17.45 -36.48 29.17
CA THR A 72 18.25 -36.95 28.01
C THR A 72 17.73 -38.28 27.44
N LYS A 73 18.03 -38.56 26.15
CA LYS A 73 18.44 -39.86 25.50
C LYS A 73 18.11 -39.86 23.97
N THR A 74 19.07 -39.94 23.04
CA THR A 74 19.69 -41.13 22.36
C THR A 74 18.65 -42.05 21.68
N SER A 75 18.71 -42.55 20.44
CA SER A 75 19.78 -42.83 19.45
C SER A 75 19.10 -43.36 18.12
N PRO A 76 19.78 -43.93 17.10
CA PRO A 76 19.59 -43.57 15.67
C PRO A 76 19.07 -44.69 14.74
N ALA A 77 18.93 -44.41 13.43
CA ALA A 77 18.88 -45.42 12.38
C ALA A 77 19.58 -44.96 11.07
N ARG A 78 20.50 -45.82 10.62
CA ARG A 78 21.14 -45.97 9.27
C ARG A 78 20.08 -46.34 8.20
N ALA A 79 20.30 -46.39 6.90
CA ALA A 79 21.32 -46.01 5.89
C ALA A 79 20.63 -46.24 4.53
N ASP A 80 21.11 -45.63 3.44
CA ASP A 80 21.57 -46.38 2.25
C ASP A 80 21.82 -45.46 1.05
N ASP A 81 22.92 -45.78 0.38
CA ASP A 81 23.54 -45.09 -0.74
C ASP A 81 22.80 -45.29 -2.06
N ALA A 82 22.79 -44.24 -2.89
CA ALA A 82 22.79 -44.38 -4.35
C ALA A 82 23.76 -43.36 -4.93
N GLN A 83 24.93 -43.84 -5.36
CA GLN A 83 25.90 -43.08 -6.15
C GLN A 83 25.42 -42.99 -7.60
N LEU A 84 25.42 -41.79 -8.18
CA LEU A 84 25.58 -41.58 -9.63
C LEU A 84 26.43 -40.32 -9.90
N SER A 85 27.47 -40.57 -10.71
CA SER A 85 28.55 -39.78 -11.30
C SER A 85 28.57 -38.24 -11.27
N PHE A 86 29.77 -37.71 -10.96
CA PHE A 86 30.21 -36.33 -11.15
C PHE A 86 30.56 -36.01 -12.62
N GLN A 87 30.10 -34.86 -13.11
CA GLN A 87 30.68 -34.13 -14.24
C GLN A 87 31.17 -32.77 -13.71
N GLU A 88 32.44 -32.42 -13.95
CA GLU A 88 33.03 -31.16 -13.49
C GLU A 88 32.39 -29.93 -14.17
N PRO A 89 32.00 -28.88 -13.43
CA PRO A 89 31.73 -27.58 -14.01
C PRO A 89 33.02 -26.76 -14.14
N GLY A 90 33.29 -26.29 -15.36
CA GLY A 90 34.38 -25.39 -15.68
C GLY A 90 34.31 -24.04 -14.97
N ALA A 91 35.51 -23.46 -14.80
CA ALA A 91 35.87 -22.10 -14.38
C ALA A 91 34.74 -21.17 -13.90
N ILE A 92 34.74 -20.90 -12.59
CA ILE A 92 34.03 -19.80 -11.93
C ILE A 92 34.55 -18.47 -12.48
N THR A 93 33.75 -17.77 -13.28
CA THR A 93 33.92 -16.34 -13.54
C THR A 93 33.59 -15.57 -12.26
N THR A 94 34.55 -14.82 -11.75
CA THR A 94 34.42 -13.92 -10.60
C THR A 94 33.26 -12.94 -10.80
N LEU A 95 32.29 -12.94 -9.88
CA LEU A 95 31.23 -11.93 -9.79
C LEU A 95 31.85 -10.54 -9.59
N PRO A 96 31.29 -9.46 -10.19
CA PRO A 96 31.76 -8.10 -9.92
C PRO A 96 31.51 -7.74 -8.45
N GLU A 97 32.47 -7.06 -7.83
CA GLU A 97 32.31 -6.46 -6.52
C GLU A 97 31.19 -5.40 -6.55
N ILE A 98 30.22 -5.56 -5.65
CA ILE A 98 29.16 -4.57 -5.42
C ILE A 98 29.80 -3.42 -4.62
N SER A 99 29.85 -2.23 -5.22
CA SER A 99 30.35 -1.01 -4.56
C SER A 99 29.46 -0.65 -3.36
N SER A 100 30.10 -0.25 -2.25
CA SER A 100 29.45 0.21 -1.01
C SER A 100 28.67 1.53 -1.13
N ASP A 101 28.61 2.14 -2.31
CA ASP A 101 27.94 3.42 -2.55
C ASP A 101 26.40 3.31 -2.67
N GLU A 102 25.82 2.11 -2.59
CA GLU A 102 24.37 1.87 -2.76
C GLU A 102 23.55 1.91 -1.45
N TYR A 103 24.18 2.06 -0.27
CA TYR A 103 23.49 2.07 1.03
C TYR A 103 24.08 3.13 1.98
N PRO A 104 23.64 4.40 1.93
CA PRO A 104 24.31 5.50 2.62
C PRO A 104 24.07 5.58 4.14
N ALA A 105 23.26 4.71 4.75
CA ALA A 105 22.96 4.77 6.18
C ALA A 105 23.54 3.57 6.93
N SER A 106 24.38 3.84 7.93
CA SER A 106 24.77 2.82 8.91
C SER A 106 23.53 2.35 9.69
N VAL A 107 23.48 1.07 10.09
CA VAL A 107 22.40 0.50 10.91
C VAL A 107 22.13 1.34 12.18
N VAL A 108 23.12 2.07 12.67
CA VAL A 108 23.03 2.96 13.85
C VAL A 108 22.24 4.24 13.56
N GLU A 109 22.51 4.94 12.45
CA GLU A 109 21.64 6.03 12.00
C GLU A 109 20.25 5.50 11.61
N ALA A 110 20.22 4.27 11.09
CA ALA A 110 19.02 3.51 10.79
C ALA A 110 18.33 2.85 12.01
N LEU A 111 18.68 3.21 13.25
CA LEU A 111 17.91 2.89 14.45
C LEU A 111 17.53 4.16 15.23
N SER A 112 17.82 5.33 14.66
CA SER A 112 17.66 6.64 15.31
C SER A 112 16.39 7.40 14.89
N LEU A 113 15.68 6.95 13.83
CA LEU A 113 14.45 7.60 13.39
C LEU A 113 13.40 7.57 14.49
N LYS A 114 12.87 8.74 14.80
CA LYS A 114 11.78 8.96 15.76
C LYS A 114 10.80 9.93 15.13
N ARG A 115 9.63 10.08 15.74
CA ARG A 115 8.69 11.16 15.39
C ARG A 115 9.34 12.54 15.26
N THR A 116 10.30 12.86 16.13
CA THR A 116 11.03 14.14 16.12
C THR A 116 12.02 14.30 14.97
N SER A 117 12.25 13.26 14.17
CA SER A 117 12.99 13.35 12.91
C SER A 117 12.17 14.00 11.79
N PHE A 118 10.88 14.23 12.01
CA PHE A 118 9.96 14.90 11.09
C PHE A 118 9.54 16.26 11.65
N PRO A 119 9.15 17.22 10.79
CA PRO A 119 8.70 18.54 11.23
C PRO A 119 7.56 18.48 12.23
N LYS A 120 7.50 19.45 13.14
CA LYS A 120 6.35 19.62 14.04
C LYS A 120 5.07 19.78 13.21
N GLY A 121 4.04 19.02 13.54
CA GLY A 121 2.78 19.00 12.80
C GLY A 121 2.74 17.99 11.64
N PHE A 122 3.82 17.23 11.40
CA PHE A 122 3.76 16.09 10.48
C PHE A 122 2.81 15.01 11.02
N VAL A 123 1.88 14.59 10.17
CA VAL A 123 0.79 13.67 10.51
C VAL A 123 1.23 12.22 10.30
N PHE A 124 1.07 11.38 11.32
CA PHE A 124 1.22 9.93 11.19
C PHE A 124 -0.12 9.25 11.42
N GLY A 125 -0.56 8.45 10.46
CA GLY A 125 -1.81 7.72 10.50
C GLY A 125 -1.72 6.30 9.95
N THR A 126 -2.87 5.65 9.90
CA THR A 126 -3.08 4.39 9.19
C THR A 126 -4.26 4.56 8.23
N ALA A 127 -4.31 3.73 7.19
CA ALA A 127 -5.37 3.75 6.19
C ALA A 127 -6.18 2.45 6.14
N SER A 128 -7.44 2.54 5.73
CA SER A 128 -8.37 1.45 5.45
C SER A 128 -9.35 1.80 4.32
N ALA A 129 -10.16 0.82 3.91
CA ALA A 129 -11.26 0.99 2.97
C ALA A 129 -12.51 0.25 3.45
N ALA A 130 -13.68 0.80 3.13
CA ALA A 130 -14.98 0.35 3.60
C ALA A 130 -15.24 -1.14 3.35
N TYR A 131 -15.16 -1.59 2.09
CA TYR A 131 -15.38 -3.01 1.75
C TYR A 131 -14.37 -3.96 2.42
N GLN A 132 -13.16 -3.47 2.68
CA GLN A 132 -12.10 -4.28 3.29
C GLN A 132 -12.23 -4.38 4.82
N TYR A 133 -12.92 -3.41 5.47
CA TYR A 133 -12.96 -3.29 6.93
C TYR A 133 -14.34 -3.46 7.56
N GLU A 134 -15.38 -2.87 6.98
CA GLU A 134 -16.65 -2.65 7.67
C GLU A 134 -17.40 -3.94 7.99
N GLY A 135 -17.59 -4.80 7.00
CA GLY A 135 -18.57 -5.88 7.08
C GLY A 135 -20.00 -5.35 7.12
N ALA A 136 -20.90 -6.06 7.79
CA ALA A 136 -22.34 -5.73 7.85
C ALA A 136 -22.90 -5.46 6.44
N ALA A 137 -22.52 -6.31 5.47
CA ALA A 137 -22.73 -6.07 4.06
C ALA A 137 -24.22 -5.98 3.67
N PHE A 138 -25.08 -6.69 4.39
CA PHE A 138 -26.52 -6.80 4.11
C PHE A 138 -27.41 -6.19 5.19
N ASP A 139 -26.80 -5.54 6.19
CA ASP A 139 -27.50 -5.01 7.35
C ASP A 139 -27.71 -3.49 7.23
N TYR A 140 -28.59 -2.97 8.09
CA TYR A 140 -28.78 -1.53 8.29
C TYR A 140 -29.05 -0.74 7.00
N GLY A 141 -29.82 -1.33 6.09
CA GLY A 141 -30.27 -0.67 4.86
C GLY A 141 -29.21 -0.56 3.75
N ARG A 142 -27.97 -1.04 3.97
CA ARG A 142 -26.96 -1.13 2.90
C ARG A 142 -27.44 -2.08 1.79
N LYS A 143 -27.14 -1.75 0.54
CA LYS A 143 -27.33 -2.63 -0.62
C LYS A 143 -25.97 -3.04 -1.22
N PRO A 144 -25.94 -4.10 -2.05
CA PRO A 144 -24.70 -4.59 -2.64
C PRO A 144 -23.93 -3.52 -3.43
N SER A 145 -22.62 -3.52 -3.24
CA SER A 145 -21.66 -2.93 -4.17
C SER A 145 -21.26 -3.94 -5.25
N VAL A 146 -20.51 -3.49 -6.25
CA VAL A 146 -19.92 -4.35 -7.29
C VAL A 146 -19.03 -5.44 -6.70
N TRP A 147 -18.37 -5.19 -5.57
CA TRP A 147 -17.52 -6.18 -4.92
C TRP A 147 -18.30 -7.26 -4.18
N ASP A 148 -19.42 -6.93 -3.55
CA ASP A 148 -20.32 -7.94 -2.98
C ASP A 148 -20.77 -8.88 -4.11
N ASN A 149 -21.37 -8.33 -5.16
CA ASN A 149 -21.85 -9.11 -6.30
C ASN A 149 -20.74 -9.94 -6.98
N PHE A 150 -19.56 -9.37 -7.17
CA PHE A 150 -18.43 -10.05 -7.81
C PHE A 150 -17.95 -11.26 -6.99
N THR A 151 -17.76 -11.07 -5.68
CA THR A 151 -17.27 -12.15 -4.80
C THR A 151 -18.32 -13.25 -4.56
N HIS A 152 -19.61 -12.91 -4.50
CA HIS A 152 -20.68 -13.91 -4.36
C HIS A 152 -20.95 -14.68 -5.65
N LYS A 153 -20.87 -14.02 -6.81
CA LYS A 153 -21.18 -14.64 -8.10
C LYS A 153 -20.00 -15.40 -8.69
N TYR A 154 -18.77 -14.93 -8.43
CA TYR A 154 -17.53 -15.49 -8.96
C TYR A 154 -16.50 -15.75 -7.84
N PRO A 155 -16.83 -16.57 -6.83
CA PRO A 155 -15.93 -16.82 -5.70
C PRO A 155 -14.58 -17.42 -6.14
N GLU A 156 -14.53 -18.13 -7.27
CA GLU A 156 -13.30 -18.64 -7.88
C GLU A 156 -12.34 -17.56 -8.39
N LYS A 157 -12.80 -16.31 -8.55
CA LYS A 157 -11.93 -15.18 -8.88
C LYS A 157 -11.20 -14.62 -7.66
N ILE A 158 -11.52 -15.09 -6.45
CA ILE A 158 -10.79 -14.79 -5.21
C ILE A 158 -9.94 -16.01 -4.85
N ASN A 159 -8.64 -15.79 -4.59
CA ASN A 159 -7.66 -16.88 -4.42
C ASN A 159 -8.05 -17.88 -3.33
N ASP A 160 -8.61 -17.40 -2.21
CA ASP A 160 -9.10 -18.22 -1.09
C ASP A 160 -10.63 -18.37 -1.07
N ARG A 161 -11.31 -17.91 -2.14
CA ARG A 161 -12.77 -17.94 -2.31
C ARG A 161 -13.56 -17.18 -1.23
N SER A 162 -12.91 -16.29 -0.48
CA SER A 162 -13.54 -15.48 0.55
C SER A 162 -14.24 -14.23 0.01
N ASN A 163 -14.89 -13.47 0.90
CA ASN A 163 -15.59 -12.23 0.57
C ASN A 163 -15.51 -11.19 1.73
N GLY A 164 -16.11 -10.02 1.50
CA GLY A 164 -16.16 -8.89 2.44
C GLY A 164 -17.39 -8.86 3.35
N ASP A 165 -18.21 -9.92 3.43
CA ASP A 165 -19.51 -9.88 4.12
C ASP A 165 -19.40 -9.44 5.58
N VAL A 166 -18.37 -9.97 6.25
CA VAL A 166 -18.02 -9.66 7.64
C VAL A 166 -16.75 -8.83 7.72
N ALA A 167 -15.80 -8.99 6.78
CA ALA A 167 -14.51 -8.30 6.80
C ALA A 167 -13.78 -8.43 8.16
N VAL A 168 -13.40 -7.30 8.77
CA VAL A 168 -12.93 -7.26 10.17
C VAL A 168 -14.01 -6.79 11.14
N ASP A 169 -15.24 -6.58 10.66
CA ASP A 169 -16.39 -6.13 11.43
C ASP A 169 -16.20 -4.75 12.10
N GLU A 170 -15.49 -3.83 11.43
CA GLU A 170 -15.30 -2.45 11.94
C GLU A 170 -16.64 -1.72 12.10
N TYR A 171 -17.69 -2.12 11.36
CA TYR A 171 -19.03 -1.55 11.53
C TYR A 171 -19.51 -1.62 12.98
N HIS A 172 -19.29 -2.77 13.64
CA HIS A 172 -19.66 -2.98 15.04
C HIS A 172 -18.50 -2.68 16.01
N ARG A 173 -17.24 -2.73 15.54
CA ARG A 173 -16.04 -2.71 16.39
C ARG A 173 -15.17 -1.46 16.27
N TYR A 174 -15.60 -0.43 15.55
CA TYR A 174 -14.81 0.78 15.34
C TYR A 174 -14.23 1.40 16.61
N LYS A 175 -14.90 1.28 17.77
CA LYS A 175 -14.36 1.78 19.05
C LYS A 175 -13.09 1.06 19.51
N GLU A 176 -13.00 -0.24 19.26
CA GLU A 176 -11.78 -1.02 19.53
C GLU A 176 -10.66 -0.60 18.59
N ASP A 177 -10.98 -0.42 17.32
CA ASP A 177 -10.01 -0.05 16.29
C ASP A 177 -9.46 1.38 16.54
N VAL A 178 -10.32 2.34 16.90
CA VAL A 178 -9.93 3.69 17.35
C VAL A 178 -9.11 3.66 18.64
N LYS A 179 -9.42 2.75 19.57
CA LYS A 179 -8.60 2.56 20.77
C LYS A 179 -7.19 2.09 20.42
N ILE A 180 -7.03 1.15 19.48
CA ILE A 180 -5.72 0.68 19.01
C ILE A 180 -4.94 1.86 18.42
N MET A 181 -5.56 2.69 17.58
CA MET A 181 -4.92 3.87 17.00
C MET A 181 -4.41 4.84 18.08
N THR A 182 -5.22 5.07 19.11
CA THR A 182 -4.88 5.93 20.26
C THR A 182 -3.69 5.34 21.04
N ASP A 183 -3.73 4.04 21.33
CA ASP A 183 -2.67 3.33 22.07
C ASP A 183 -1.33 3.30 21.30
N MET A 184 -1.38 3.46 19.97
CA MET A 184 -0.22 3.58 19.07
C MET A 184 0.27 5.02 18.89
N ASN A 185 -0.38 6.02 19.49
CA ASN A 185 -0.06 7.46 19.36
C ASN A 185 -0.23 8.01 17.93
N LEU A 186 -1.15 7.47 17.13
CA LEU A 186 -1.48 8.01 15.82
C LEU A 186 -2.16 9.38 15.92
N ASP A 187 -2.08 10.16 14.85
CA ASP A 187 -2.68 11.49 14.75
C ASP A 187 -3.93 11.49 13.86
N ALA A 188 -4.01 10.57 12.89
CA ALA A 188 -5.05 10.56 11.88
C ALA A 188 -5.44 9.15 11.47
N TYR A 189 -6.67 9.01 10.98
CA TYR A 189 -7.17 7.80 10.35
C TYR A 189 -7.72 8.14 8.98
N ARG A 190 -7.17 7.49 7.95
CA ARG A 190 -7.72 7.54 6.61
C ARG A 190 -8.68 6.36 6.42
N PHE A 191 -9.94 6.61 6.15
CA PHE A 191 -10.94 5.58 5.86
C PHE A 191 -11.80 6.01 4.68
N SER A 192 -12.56 5.09 4.09
CA SER A 192 -13.52 5.42 3.03
C SER A 192 -14.96 5.33 3.50
N ILE A 193 -15.84 6.09 2.85
CA ILE A 193 -17.30 5.96 3.01
C ILE A 193 -17.81 5.03 1.91
N SER A 194 -18.66 4.08 2.29
CA SER A 194 -19.29 3.17 1.35
C SER A 194 -20.47 3.83 0.66
N TRP A 195 -20.36 4.04 -0.65
CA TRP A 195 -21.43 4.66 -1.44
C TRP A 195 -22.73 3.85 -1.33
N SER A 196 -22.66 2.51 -1.47
CA SER A 196 -23.85 1.66 -1.38
C SER A 196 -24.46 1.57 0.03
N ARG A 197 -23.74 2.04 1.07
CA ARG A 197 -24.27 2.19 2.43
C ARG A 197 -25.00 3.52 2.60
N ILE A 198 -24.50 4.61 2.02
CA ILE A 198 -25.11 5.95 2.09
C ILE A 198 -26.31 6.07 1.14
N LEU A 199 -26.16 5.59 -0.10
CA LEU A 199 -27.18 5.59 -1.14
C LEU A 199 -27.35 4.15 -1.64
N PRO A 200 -28.28 3.37 -1.07
CA PRO A 200 -28.42 1.95 -1.41
C PRO A 200 -28.77 1.69 -2.88
N ASN A 201 -29.51 2.59 -3.52
CA ASN A 201 -29.80 2.54 -4.96
C ASN A 201 -28.81 3.38 -5.79
N GLY A 202 -27.75 3.90 -5.16
CA GLY A 202 -26.71 4.75 -5.76
C GLY A 202 -27.10 6.19 -6.04
N LYS A 203 -28.39 6.54 -6.03
CA LYS A 203 -28.90 7.87 -6.40
C LYS A 203 -29.55 8.60 -5.23
N VAL A 204 -29.47 9.93 -5.27
CA VAL A 204 -30.21 10.84 -4.41
C VAL A 204 -31.54 11.17 -5.10
N GLY A 205 -32.66 10.91 -4.44
CA GLY A 205 -34.00 11.29 -4.88
C GLY A 205 -34.39 12.72 -4.50
N VAL A 206 -35.62 13.11 -4.82
CA VAL A 206 -36.16 14.42 -4.44
C VAL A 206 -36.17 14.54 -2.91
N ASN A 207 -35.78 15.68 -2.35
CA ASN A 207 -35.67 15.89 -0.90
C ASN A 207 -34.79 14.83 -0.18
N GLU A 208 -33.75 14.33 -0.85
CA GLU A 208 -32.82 13.33 -0.31
C GLU A 208 -33.47 11.95 -0.06
N GLU A 209 -34.63 11.69 -0.69
CA GLU A 209 -35.26 10.36 -0.74
C GLU A 209 -34.27 9.31 -1.30
N GLY A 210 -33.88 8.33 -0.50
CA GLY A 210 -32.88 7.32 -0.89
C GLY A 210 -31.57 7.39 -0.10
N VAL A 211 -31.36 8.45 0.69
CA VAL A 211 -30.32 8.45 1.73
C VAL A 211 -30.68 7.46 2.83
N ASN A 212 -29.74 6.57 3.15
CA ASN A 212 -29.87 5.62 4.25
C ASN A 212 -29.35 6.25 5.56
N GLN A 213 -30.27 6.66 6.43
CA GLN A 213 -29.92 7.34 7.68
C GLN A 213 -29.08 6.46 8.63
N GLU A 214 -29.26 5.14 8.65
CA GLU A 214 -28.41 4.24 9.46
C GLU A 214 -26.95 4.26 8.97
N GLY A 215 -26.74 4.34 7.65
CA GLY A 215 -25.42 4.51 7.05
C GLY A 215 -24.78 5.84 7.45
N ILE A 216 -25.55 6.93 7.39
CA ILE A 216 -25.12 8.26 7.87
C ILE A 216 -24.74 8.22 9.35
N ASP A 217 -25.57 7.58 10.18
CA ASP A 217 -25.36 7.47 11.62
C ASP A 217 -24.12 6.67 11.99
N TYR A 218 -23.78 5.62 11.22
CA TYR A 218 -22.53 4.88 11.40
C TYR A 218 -21.30 5.79 11.21
N TYR A 219 -21.19 6.50 10.09
CA TYR A 219 -20.04 7.37 9.85
C TYR A 219 -20.00 8.56 10.80
N ASN A 220 -21.16 9.10 11.19
CA ASN A 220 -21.22 10.12 12.26
C ASN A 220 -20.60 9.59 13.57
N LYS A 221 -21.01 8.38 14.00
CA LYS A 221 -20.47 7.74 15.21
C LYS A 221 -18.97 7.50 15.11
N LEU A 222 -18.47 7.03 13.96
CA LEU A 222 -17.04 6.82 13.71
C LEU A 222 -16.28 8.15 13.78
N ILE A 223 -16.70 9.16 13.03
CA ILE A 223 -16.07 10.49 12.96
C ILE A 223 -16.04 11.14 14.35
N ASP A 224 -17.16 11.15 15.07
CA ASP A 224 -17.23 11.72 16.40
C ASP A 224 -16.32 10.98 17.38
N HIS A 225 -16.23 9.66 17.27
CA HIS A 225 -15.36 8.86 18.13
C HIS A 225 -13.87 9.06 17.84
N LEU A 226 -13.49 9.23 16.57
CA LEU A 226 -12.13 9.59 16.16
C LEU A 226 -11.74 10.94 16.75
N LEU A 227 -12.58 11.96 16.56
CA LEU A 227 -12.30 13.32 17.06
C LEU A 227 -12.27 13.38 18.59
N ALA A 228 -13.16 12.65 19.27
CA ALA A 228 -13.15 12.53 20.73
C ALA A 228 -11.83 11.94 21.27
N ASN A 229 -11.15 11.10 20.49
CA ASN A 229 -9.85 10.52 20.79
C ASN A 229 -8.68 11.28 20.13
N ARG A 230 -8.93 12.48 19.58
CA ARG A 230 -7.93 13.35 18.93
C ARG A 230 -7.24 12.70 17.72
N ILE A 231 -7.99 11.90 16.99
CA ILE A 231 -7.58 11.32 15.71
C ILE A 231 -8.33 12.08 14.60
N GLU A 232 -7.60 12.69 13.68
CA GLU A 232 -8.16 13.46 12.58
C GLU A 232 -8.67 12.53 11.46
N PRO A 233 -9.93 12.67 11.00
CA PRO A 233 -10.46 11.88 9.90
C PRO A 233 -10.00 12.39 8.53
N TYR A 234 -9.39 11.51 7.73
CA TYR A 234 -9.09 11.73 6.31
C TYR A 234 -10.02 10.83 5.48
N VAL A 235 -11.01 11.42 4.82
CA VAL A 235 -12.13 10.64 4.29
C VAL A 235 -12.01 10.47 2.79
N THR A 236 -12.02 9.21 2.34
CA THR A 236 -12.06 8.86 0.92
C THR A 236 -13.51 8.61 0.49
N LEU A 237 -14.00 9.32 -0.53
CA LEU A 237 -15.38 9.21 -1.00
C LEU A 237 -15.60 7.93 -1.80
N PHE A 238 -14.66 7.56 -2.67
CA PHE A 238 -14.75 6.35 -3.49
C PHE A 238 -13.50 5.48 -3.36
N HIS A 239 -13.72 4.25 -2.88
CA HIS A 239 -12.69 3.22 -2.76
C HIS A 239 -13.15 1.90 -3.39
N TRP A 240 -13.52 1.98 -4.66
CA TRP A 240 -13.84 0.86 -5.56
C TRP A 240 -15.16 0.12 -5.28
N ASP A 241 -15.86 0.45 -4.20
CA ASP A 241 -17.12 -0.18 -3.78
C ASP A 241 -18.36 0.48 -4.40
N PHE A 242 -18.35 0.60 -5.73
CA PHE A 242 -19.43 1.22 -6.51
C PHE A 242 -20.78 0.51 -6.29
N PRO A 243 -21.93 1.22 -6.17
CA PRO A 243 -23.23 0.58 -5.97
C PRO A 243 -23.62 -0.35 -7.14
N GLN A 244 -23.94 -1.60 -6.84
CA GLN A 244 -24.33 -2.59 -7.87
C GLN A 244 -25.57 -2.15 -8.67
N ALA A 245 -26.48 -1.40 -8.05
CA ALA A 245 -27.67 -0.86 -8.71
C ALA A 245 -27.32 0.03 -9.92
N LEU A 246 -26.26 0.84 -9.83
CA LEU A 246 -25.83 1.72 -10.92
C LEU A 246 -25.03 0.94 -11.99
N GLU A 247 -24.31 -0.10 -11.57
CA GLU A 247 -23.64 -1.02 -12.51
C GLU A 247 -24.69 -1.73 -13.39
N GLU A 248 -25.80 -2.20 -12.79
CA GLU A 248 -26.90 -2.83 -13.52
C GLU A 248 -27.71 -1.86 -14.37
N GLU A 249 -27.93 -0.64 -13.88
CA GLU A 249 -28.71 0.34 -14.63
C GLU A 249 -27.98 0.80 -15.91
N TYR A 250 -26.66 0.98 -15.84
CA TYR A 250 -25.94 1.64 -16.94
C TYR A 250 -24.47 1.25 -17.16
N GLY A 251 -23.95 0.25 -16.44
CA GLY A 251 -22.56 -0.18 -16.58
C GLY A 251 -21.56 0.72 -15.83
N GLY A 252 -22.01 1.41 -14.78
CA GLY A 252 -21.15 2.17 -13.89
C GLY A 252 -20.30 3.22 -14.61
N PHE A 253 -18.99 3.21 -14.37
CA PHE A 253 -18.08 4.22 -14.93
C PHE A 253 -17.89 4.13 -16.46
N LEU A 254 -18.49 3.17 -17.15
CA LEU A 254 -18.56 3.19 -18.61
C LEU A 254 -19.57 4.22 -19.15
N ASN A 255 -20.45 4.76 -18.30
CA ASN A 255 -21.49 5.70 -18.69
C ASN A 255 -21.27 7.10 -18.11
N PRO A 256 -21.43 8.18 -18.91
CA PRO A 256 -21.20 9.54 -18.42
C PRO A 256 -22.17 9.98 -17.31
N ARG A 257 -23.33 9.32 -17.16
CA ARG A 257 -24.28 9.60 -16.06
C ARG A 257 -23.66 9.47 -14.66
N VAL A 258 -22.61 8.65 -14.52
CA VAL A 258 -21.90 8.45 -13.25
C VAL A 258 -21.32 9.75 -12.67
N VAL A 259 -21.02 10.74 -13.52
CA VAL A 259 -20.43 12.02 -13.09
C VAL A 259 -21.41 12.78 -12.20
N ASP A 260 -22.68 12.87 -12.61
CA ASP A 260 -23.72 13.53 -11.83
C ASP A 260 -24.09 12.72 -10.58
N ASP A 261 -24.19 11.39 -10.70
CA ASP A 261 -24.52 10.52 -9.57
C ASP A 261 -23.41 10.57 -8.49
N PHE A 262 -22.13 10.59 -8.89
CA PHE A 262 -21.01 10.77 -7.96
C PHE A 262 -20.99 12.18 -7.34
N ARG A 263 -21.25 13.23 -8.13
CA ARG A 263 -21.37 14.60 -7.59
C ARG A 263 -22.47 14.68 -6.52
N ASN A 264 -23.62 14.08 -6.78
CA ASN A 264 -24.75 14.08 -5.84
C ASN A 264 -24.44 13.24 -4.58
N TYR A 265 -23.74 12.12 -4.72
CA TYR A 265 -23.22 11.36 -3.58
C TYR A 265 -22.23 12.19 -2.73
N ALA A 266 -21.27 12.86 -3.38
CA ALA A 266 -20.32 13.74 -2.70
C ALA A 266 -21.03 14.88 -1.96
N ASP A 267 -22.08 15.47 -2.56
CA ASP A 267 -22.94 16.49 -1.94
C ASP A 267 -23.50 16.00 -0.59
N ILE A 268 -24.08 14.80 -0.55
CA ILE A 268 -24.56 14.19 0.70
C ILE A 268 -23.43 14.05 1.72
N CYS A 269 -22.26 13.54 1.32
CA CYS A 269 -21.13 13.41 2.24
C CYS A 269 -20.68 14.77 2.81
N PHE A 270 -20.59 15.81 1.98
CA PHE A 270 -20.18 17.15 2.42
C PHE A 270 -21.20 17.78 3.37
N LYS A 271 -22.51 17.62 3.10
CA LYS A 271 -23.58 18.12 3.98
C LYS A 271 -23.54 17.48 5.36
N TYR A 272 -23.46 16.15 5.40
CA TYR A 272 -23.64 15.41 6.66
C TYR A 272 -22.36 15.35 7.50
N PHE A 273 -21.18 15.39 6.88
CA PHE A 273 -19.91 15.15 7.59
C PHE A 273 -18.93 16.34 7.54
N GLY A 274 -19.09 17.26 6.59
CA GLY A 274 -18.12 18.33 6.32
C GLY A 274 -17.98 19.39 7.42
N ASN A 275 -18.95 19.47 8.33
CA ASN A 275 -18.79 20.27 9.56
C ASN A 275 -17.60 19.79 10.42
N ARG A 276 -17.23 18.51 10.35
CA ARG A 276 -16.17 17.86 11.14
C ARG A 276 -15.01 17.35 10.30
N VAL A 277 -15.26 16.87 9.09
CA VAL A 277 -14.23 16.35 8.17
C VAL A 277 -13.58 17.51 7.41
N LYS A 278 -12.25 17.65 7.52
CA LYS A 278 -11.47 18.74 6.89
C LYS A 278 -10.49 18.25 5.82
N ARG A 279 -10.48 16.95 5.54
CA ARG A 279 -9.57 16.30 4.60
C ARG A 279 -10.35 15.32 3.75
N TRP A 280 -10.71 15.76 2.55
CA TRP A 280 -11.50 14.98 1.60
C TRP A 280 -10.60 14.43 0.49
N ILE A 281 -10.77 13.15 0.18
CA ILE A 281 -10.13 12.46 -0.93
C ILE A 281 -11.26 11.95 -1.82
N THR A 282 -11.33 12.43 -3.04
CA THR A 282 -12.38 12.04 -3.99
C THR A 282 -12.29 10.57 -4.38
N LEU A 283 -11.18 10.17 -4.98
CA LEU A 283 -10.96 8.83 -5.51
C LEU A 283 -9.70 8.21 -4.90
N ASN A 284 -9.77 6.91 -4.59
CA ASN A 284 -8.59 6.09 -4.35
C ASN A 284 -8.15 5.39 -5.64
N GLU A 285 -6.89 5.57 -6.02
CA GLU A 285 -6.20 4.77 -7.04
C GLU A 285 -7.05 4.47 -8.28
N PRO A 286 -7.52 5.52 -9.00
CA PRO A 286 -8.37 5.32 -10.17
C PRO A 286 -7.66 4.50 -11.27
N TRP A 287 -6.32 4.47 -11.28
CA TRP A 287 -5.51 3.58 -12.11
C TRP A 287 -5.80 2.11 -11.84
N ALA A 288 -5.78 1.70 -10.57
CA ALA A 288 -6.01 0.32 -10.16
C ALA A 288 -7.46 -0.09 -10.48
N TYR A 289 -8.43 0.78 -10.17
CA TYR A 289 -9.83 0.52 -10.52
C TYR A 289 -10.02 0.30 -12.03
N SER A 290 -9.47 1.20 -12.87
CA SER A 290 -9.64 1.13 -14.33
C SER A 290 -8.90 -0.06 -14.94
N ARG A 291 -7.65 -0.32 -14.52
CA ARG A 291 -6.86 -1.43 -15.05
C ARG A 291 -7.37 -2.78 -14.55
N GLU A 292 -7.46 -2.97 -13.24
CA GLU A 292 -7.80 -4.27 -12.68
C GLU A 292 -9.26 -4.64 -12.97
N GLY A 293 -10.17 -3.66 -13.07
CA GLY A 293 -11.59 -3.89 -13.32
C GLY A 293 -11.99 -4.01 -14.79
N TYR A 294 -11.27 -3.32 -15.70
CA TYR A 294 -11.68 -3.17 -17.11
C TYR A 294 -10.58 -3.47 -18.15
N SER A 295 -9.32 -3.67 -17.73
CA SER A 295 -8.22 -4.09 -18.63
C SER A 295 -7.88 -5.57 -18.47
N ILE A 296 -7.79 -6.06 -17.22
CA ILE A 296 -7.39 -7.44 -16.93
C ILE A 296 -8.40 -8.24 -16.10
N GLY A 297 -9.53 -7.63 -15.72
CA GLY A 297 -10.67 -8.33 -15.09
C GLY A 297 -10.39 -9.04 -13.77
N ASN A 298 -9.35 -8.63 -13.04
CA ASN A 298 -9.01 -9.15 -11.71
C ASN A 298 -9.93 -8.62 -10.60
N PHE A 299 -10.39 -7.37 -10.75
CA PHE A 299 -11.25 -6.69 -9.77
C PHE A 299 -12.67 -6.55 -10.32
N ALA A 300 -13.64 -6.33 -9.45
CA ALA A 300 -15.01 -6.04 -9.87
C ALA A 300 -15.04 -4.81 -10.81
N PRO A 301 -15.81 -4.82 -11.93
CA PRO A 301 -16.79 -5.83 -12.34
C PRO A 301 -16.21 -7.02 -13.15
N GLY A 302 -14.89 -7.16 -13.26
CA GLY A 302 -14.22 -8.34 -13.83
C GLY A 302 -14.18 -8.36 -15.36
N ARG A 303 -14.08 -7.19 -15.98
CA ARG A 303 -14.15 -7.01 -17.43
C ARG A 303 -12.76 -6.96 -18.07
N CYS A 304 -12.63 -7.63 -19.21
CA CYS A 304 -11.47 -7.55 -20.10
C CYS A 304 -11.80 -8.15 -21.47
N SER A 305 -10.93 -7.93 -22.46
CA SER A 305 -11.00 -8.64 -23.74
C SER A 305 -10.69 -10.13 -23.57
N ASP A 306 -11.39 -10.99 -24.31
CA ASP A 306 -11.19 -12.45 -24.29
C ASP A 306 -9.74 -12.89 -24.59
N THR A 307 -8.96 -12.05 -25.29
CA THR A 307 -7.54 -12.30 -25.58
C THR A 307 -6.63 -12.13 -24.37
N ILE A 308 -7.09 -11.47 -23.30
CA ILE A 308 -6.35 -11.28 -22.05
C ILE A 308 -6.60 -12.45 -21.11
N ASP A 309 -7.87 -12.77 -20.85
CA ASP A 309 -8.29 -13.91 -20.04
C ASP A 309 -9.69 -14.36 -20.51
N SER A 310 -9.80 -15.63 -20.89
CA SER A 310 -11.06 -16.21 -21.39
C SER A 310 -12.13 -16.37 -20.30
N THR A 311 -11.79 -16.16 -19.04
CA THR A 311 -12.70 -16.15 -17.89
C THR A 311 -13.21 -14.75 -17.54
N CYS A 312 -12.84 -13.71 -18.30
CA CYS A 312 -13.38 -12.36 -18.12
C CYS A 312 -14.88 -12.30 -18.38
N LEU A 313 -15.53 -11.31 -17.76
CA LEU A 313 -16.98 -11.14 -17.80
C LEU A 313 -17.41 -10.24 -18.96
N GLY A 314 -16.70 -10.39 -20.09
CA GLY A 314 -16.76 -9.53 -21.28
C GLY A 314 -15.97 -8.23 -21.12
N GLY A 315 -15.96 -7.42 -22.18
CA GLY A 315 -15.32 -6.10 -22.19
C GLY A 315 -14.36 -5.88 -23.34
N ASP A 316 -13.68 -4.74 -23.31
CA ASP A 316 -12.66 -4.37 -24.28
C ASP A 316 -11.50 -3.62 -23.57
N SER A 317 -10.42 -4.35 -23.31
CA SER A 317 -9.19 -3.84 -22.67
C SER A 317 -8.50 -2.72 -23.47
N GLY A 318 -8.86 -2.54 -24.74
CA GLY A 318 -8.36 -1.47 -25.60
C GLY A 318 -9.13 -0.16 -25.48
N THR A 319 -10.34 -0.15 -24.89
CA THR A 319 -11.20 1.05 -24.85
C THR A 319 -11.80 1.33 -23.48
N GLU A 320 -12.28 0.31 -22.76
CA GLU A 320 -12.99 0.49 -21.50
C GLU A 320 -12.16 1.17 -20.39
N PRO A 321 -10.88 0.81 -20.16
CA PRO A 321 -10.06 1.51 -19.16
C PRO A 321 -9.95 3.02 -19.41
N TYR A 322 -9.96 3.44 -20.68
CA TYR A 322 -9.88 4.85 -21.07
C TYR A 322 -11.19 5.59 -20.84
N ILE A 323 -12.33 4.96 -21.14
CA ILE A 323 -13.66 5.52 -20.87
C ILE A 323 -13.87 5.67 -19.36
N VAL A 324 -13.57 4.61 -18.60
CA VAL A 324 -13.70 4.59 -17.14
C VAL A 324 -12.82 5.67 -16.50
N THR A 325 -11.55 5.75 -16.90
CA THR A 325 -10.63 6.79 -16.41
C THR A 325 -11.13 8.20 -16.72
N HIS A 326 -11.69 8.41 -17.92
CA HIS A 326 -12.24 9.70 -18.31
C HIS A 326 -13.39 10.12 -17.41
N HIS A 327 -14.37 9.24 -17.17
CA HIS A 327 -15.50 9.54 -16.29
C HIS A 327 -15.09 9.68 -14.82
N LEU A 328 -14.09 8.92 -14.34
CA LEU A 328 -13.51 9.11 -13.01
C LEU A 328 -12.92 10.52 -12.84
N LEU A 329 -12.13 10.99 -13.81
CA LEU A 329 -11.55 12.34 -13.77
C LEU A 329 -12.65 13.42 -13.79
N LEU A 330 -13.68 13.26 -14.62
CA LEU A 330 -14.81 14.19 -14.64
C LEU A 330 -15.62 14.18 -13.34
N ALA A 331 -15.84 13.01 -12.74
CA ALA A 331 -16.51 12.86 -11.45
C ALA A 331 -15.70 13.53 -10.33
N HIS A 332 -14.38 13.35 -10.33
CA HIS A 332 -13.46 14.08 -9.45
C HIS A 332 -13.61 15.59 -9.59
N ALA A 333 -13.51 16.12 -10.82
CA ALA A 333 -13.60 17.55 -11.07
C ALA A 333 -14.97 18.13 -10.64
N ALA A 334 -16.06 17.41 -10.91
CA ALA A 334 -17.40 17.81 -10.50
C ALA A 334 -17.57 17.87 -8.97
N ALA A 335 -17.01 16.90 -8.23
CA ALA A 335 -17.04 16.91 -6.76
C ALA A 335 -16.18 18.03 -6.16
N VAL A 336 -15.02 18.33 -6.74
CA VAL A 336 -14.14 19.42 -6.30
C VAL A 336 -14.76 20.78 -6.57
N ASP A 337 -15.33 20.98 -7.76
CA ASP A 337 -16.04 22.20 -8.11
C ASP A 337 -17.22 22.45 -7.15
N LEU A 338 -18.02 21.40 -6.89
CA LEU A 338 -19.09 21.46 -5.90
C LEU A 338 -18.56 21.87 -4.51
N TYR A 339 -17.50 21.22 -4.02
CA TYR A 339 -16.94 21.51 -2.70
C TYR A 339 -16.49 22.98 -2.59
N ARG A 340 -15.74 23.46 -3.59
CA ARG A 340 -15.19 24.82 -3.60
C ARG A 340 -16.27 25.89 -3.74
N ASN A 341 -17.38 25.60 -4.42
CA ASN A 341 -18.46 26.56 -4.65
C ASN A 341 -19.52 26.56 -3.54
N ALA A 342 -19.84 25.39 -2.95
CA ALA A 342 -20.94 25.25 -2.01
C ALA A 342 -20.52 25.02 -0.55
N TYR A 343 -19.28 24.55 -0.29
CA TYR A 343 -18.84 24.09 1.04
C TYR A 343 -17.53 24.72 1.51
N LYS A 344 -17.07 25.80 0.85
CA LYS A 344 -15.82 26.49 1.20
C LYS A 344 -15.79 27.02 2.63
N ASP A 345 -16.94 27.34 3.20
CA ASP A 345 -17.11 27.78 4.59
C ASP A 345 -16.77 26.69 5.62
N GLN A 346 -16.69 25.43 5.19
CA GLN A 346 -16.27 24.32 6.03
C GLN A 346 -14.76 24.30 6.32
N ASP A 347 -13.95 25.12 5.63
CA ASP A 347 -12.49 25.24 5.87
C ASP A 347 -11.75 23.89 5.80
N GLY A 348 -12.11 23.05 4.83
CA GLY A 348 -11.41 21.80 4.52
C GLY A 348 -10.64 21.87 3.21
N ASP A 349 -9.72 20.91 3.05
CA ASP A 349 -8.99 20.69 1.79
C ASP A 349 -9.53 19.45 1.08
N ILE A 350 -9.56 19.47 -0.25
CA ILE A 350 -10.00 18.35 -1.08
C ILE A 350 -8.91 17.95 -2.09
N GLY A 351 -8.70 16.65 -2.25
CA GLY A 351 -7.70 16.09 -3.13
C GLY A 351 -8.11 14.75 -3.75
N ILE A 352 -7.11 14.04 -4.24
CA ILE A 352 -7.24 12.72 -4.88
C ILE A 352 -6.03 11.86 -4.49
N THR A 353 -6.24 10.57 -4.31
CA THR A 353 -5.16 9.60 -4.05
C THR A 353 -4.81 8.87 -5.32
N LEU A 354 -3.56 8.98 -5.75
CA LEU A 354 -3.01 8.30 -6.92
C LEU A 354 -1.97 7.27 -6.46
N ILE A 355 -2.06 6.06 -7.01
CA ILE A 355 -0.98 5.08 -6.91
C ILE A 355 0.10 5.41 -7.93
N SER A 356 1.36 5.22 -7.53
CA SER A 356 2.47 5.14 -8.47
C SER A 356 3.46 4.07 -8.08
N ARG A 357 4.15 3.59 -9.11
CA ARG A 357 5.46 2.95 -8.97
C ARG A 357 6.53 3.96 -9.38
N TRP A 358 7.78 3.65 -9.06
CA TRP A 358 8.89 4.22 -9.79
C TRP A 358 9.30 3.28 -10.94
N PHE A 359 9.71 3.85 -12.07
CA PHE A 359 10.16 3.10 -13.23
C PHE A 359 11.62 3.43 -13.53
N GLU A 360 12.51 2.53 -13.18
CA GLU A 360 13.93 2.61 -13.54
C GLU A 360 14.09 2.17 -15.01
N PRO A 361 14.86 2.88 -15.84
CA PRO A 361 15.14 2.39 -17.19
C PRO A 361 15.92 1.08 -17.12
N TYR A 362 15.54 0.10 -17.94
CA TYR A 362 16.20 -1.22 -17.95
C TYR A 362 17.69 -1.08 -18.30
N SER A 363 18.05 -0.25 -19.27
CA SER A 363 19.45 0.07 -19.58
C SER A 363 19.67 1.59 -19.72
N ASN A 364 20.92 2.00 -19.92
CA ASN A 364 21.27 3.41 -20.15
C ASN A 364 20.96 3.90 -21.59
N THR A 365 20.35 3.05 -22.42
CA THR A 365 19.97 3.44 -23.79
C THR A 365 18.85 4.49 -23.76
N GLU A 366 18.82 5.33 -24.79
CA GLU A 366 17.78 6.36 -24.92
C GLU A 366 16.38 5.75 -25.09
N ALA A 367 16.29 4.55 -25.68
CA ALA A 367 15.05 3.82 -25.83
C ALA A 367 14.44 3.44 -24.47
N ASP A 368 15.22 2.84 -23.58
CA ASP A 368 14.74 2.44 -22.25
C ASP A 368 14.44 3.62 -21.34
N LYS A 369 15.19 4.73 -21.47
CA LYS A 369 14.86 5.98 -20.77
C LYS A 369 13.51 6.54 -21.21
N LYS A 370 13.22 6.53 -22.51
CA LYS A 370 11.91 6.91 -23.04
C LYS A 370 10.83 5.92 -22.62
N ALA A 371 11.14 4.63 -22.54
CA ALA A 371 10.21 3.61 -22.03
C ALA A 371 9.85 3.86 -20.56
N ALA A 372 10.82 4.19 -19.71
CA ALA A 372 10.57 4.58 -18.32
C ALA A 372 9.67 5.82 -18.22
N GLN A 373 9.87 6.84 -19.08
CA GLN A 373 8.97 7.99 -19.11
C GLN A 373 7.56 7.62 -19.58
N ARG A 374 7.41 6.78 -20.62
CA ARG A 374 6.09 6.29 -21.06
C ARG A 374 5.39 5.48 -19.98
N ALA A 375 6.12 4.62 -19.26
CA ALA A 375 5.59 3.91 -18.11
C ALA A 375 5.06 4.86 -17.04
N GLN A 376 5.82 5.91 -16.72
CA GLN A 376 5.41 6.92 -15.76
C GLN A 376 4.18 7.73 -16.23
N ASP A 377 4.10 8.03 -17.52
CA ASP A 377 2.98 8.75 -18.15
C ASP A 377 1.70 7.89 -18.16
N PHE A 378 1.78 6.60 -18.53
CA PHE A 378 0.61 5.69 -18.55
C PHE A 378 0.14 5.27 -17.15
N PHE A 379 0.96 5.49 -16.11
CA PHE A 379 0.63 5.15 -14.73
C PHE A 379 0.16 6.38 -13.94
N PHE A 380 1.10 7.24 -13.53
CA PHE A 380 0.80 8.41 -12.70
C PHE A 380 0.38 9.62 -13.55
N GLY A 381 1.06 9.85 -14.69
CA GLY A 381 0.79 10.98 -15.57
C GLY A 381 -0.63 10.95 -16.16
N TRP A 382 -1.20 9.75 -16.35
CA TRP A 382 -2.54 9.56 -16.89
C TRP A 382 -3.60 10.32 -16.08
N TYR A 383 -3.34 10.52 -14.79
CA TYR A 383 -4.18 11.29 -13.87
C TYR A 383 -3.56 12.66 -13.54
N MET A 384 -2.26 12.71 -13.24
CA MET A 384 -1.63 13.96 -12.79
C MET A 384 -1.52 15.03 -13.89
N ASP A 385 -1.31 14.66 -15.16
CA ASP A 385 -1.26 15.63 -16.26
C ASP A 385 -2.63 16.31 -16.49
N PRO A 386 -3.78 15.59 -16.51
CA PRO A 386 -5.10 16.22 -16.52
C PRO A 386 -5.35 17.14 -15.32
N LEU A 387 -4.96 16.72 -14.11
CA LEU A 387 -5.15 17.51 -12.89
C LEU A 387 -4.31 18.79 -12.87
N THR A 388 -3.21 18.85 -13.62
CA THR A 388 -2.33 20.03 -13.66
C THR A 388 -2.55 20.91 -14.88
N SER A 389 -2.91 20.31 -16.02
CA SER A 389 -2.96 21.00 -17.32
C SER A 389 -4.31 20.89 -18.05
N GLY A 390 -5.23 20.07 -17.56
CA GLY A 390 -6.49 19.76 -18.21
C GLY A 390 -6.36 18.85 -19.44
N LYS A 391 -5.20 18.21 -19.65
CA LYS A 391 -4.90 17.36 -20.81
C LYS A 391 -4.19 16.08 -20.40
N TYR A 392 -4.48 14.99 -21.09
CA TYR A 392 -3.71 13.74 -20.96
C TYR A 392 -2.25 13.92 -21.44
N PRO A 393 -1.32 13.05 -20.98
CA PRO A 393 0.07 13.07 -21.44
C PRO A 393 0.19 12.97 -22.97
N GLU A 394 1.18 13.65 -23.54
CA GLU A 394 1.41 13.64 -24.99
C GLU A 394 1.72 12.24 -25.54
N SER A 395 2.48 11.44 -24.80
CA SER A 395 2.78 10.05 -25.12
C SER A 395 1.50 9.22 -25.26
N MET A 396 0.57 9.34 -24.31
CA MET A 396 -0.72 8.64 -24.36
C MET A 396 -1.58 9.09 -25.54
N ARG A 397 -1.75 10.41 -25.75
CA ARG A 397 -2.54 10.91 -26.89
C ARG A 397 -2.00 10.41 -28.23
N SER A 398 -0.68 10.33 -28.37
CA SER A 398 -0.01 9.88 -29.58
C SER A 398 -0.14 8.37 -29.81
N LEU A 399 -0.01 7.56 -28.76
CA LEU A 399 0.01 6.09 -28.85
C LEU A 399 -1.38 5.47 -28.86
N VAL A 400 -2.30 6.00 -28.04
CA VAL A 400 -3.66 5.49 -27.91
C VAL A 400 -4.58 6.05 -29.00
N GLY A 401 -4.36 7.31 -29.38
CA GLY A 401 -5.14 8.01 -30.41
C GLY A 401 -6.62 8.08 -30.06
N ARG A 402 -7.48 7.79 -31.05
CA ARG A 402 -8.95 7.92 -30.95
C ARG A 402 -9.63 7.12 -29.83
N ARG A 403 -8.94 6.15 -29.22
CA ARG A 403 -9.49 5.36 -28.09
C ARG A 403 -9.39 6.11 -26.77
N LEU A 404 -8.51 7.09 -26.67
CA LEU A 404 -8.40 7.99 -25.53
C LEU A 404 -9.42 9.13 -25.71
N PRO A 405 -10.42 9.27 -24.82
CA PRO A 405 -11.39 10.36 -24.93
C PRO A 405 -10.72 11.74 -24.86
N GLU A 406 -11.37 12.75 -25.43
CA GLU A 406 -10.92 14.13 -25.36
C GLU A 406 -11.77 14.92 -24.35
N PHE A 407 -11.12 15.78 -23.57
CA PHE A 407 -11.82 16.74 -22.73
C PHE A 407 -12.31 17.92 -23.57
N THR A 408 -13.54 18.37 -23.32
CA THR A 408 -13.98 19.68 -23.80
C THR A 408 -13.20 20.79 -23.11
N GLU A 409 -13.22 22.00 -23.67
CA GLU A 409 -12.54 23.15 -23.05
C GLU A 409 -13.02 23.43 -21.61
N GLU A 410 -14.31 23.24 -21.36
CA GLU A 410 -14.91 23.37 -20.02
C GLU A 410 -14.39 22.29 -19.07
N GLN A 411 -14.39 21.03 -19.50
CA GLN A 411 -13.87 19.92 -18.70
C GLN A 411 -12.38 20.08 -18.38
N SER A 412 -11.58 20.48 -19.37
CA SER A 412 -10.15 20.79 -19.17
C SER A 412 -9.95 21.88 -18.13
N ARG A 413 -10.78 22.93 -18.13
CA ARG A 413 -10.70 24.03 -17.17
C ARG A 413 -11.09 23.58 -15.76
N LEU A 414 -12.12 22.73 -15.64
CA LEU A 414 -12.55 22.18 -14.36
C LEU A 414 -11.51 21.25 -13.74
N LEU A 415 -10.77 20.48 -14.56
CA LEU A 415 -9.71 19.57 -14.12
C LEU A 415 -8.42 20.29 -13.71
N ALA A 416 -8.00 21.30 -14.46
CA ALA A 416 -6.73 21.96 -14.22
C ALA A 416 -6.73 22.68 -12.85
N GLY A 417 -5.94 22.17 -11.91
CA GLY A 417 -5.85 22.66 -10.53
C GLY A 417 -6.98 22.17 -9.60
N SER A 418 -7.68 21.09 -9.94
CA SER A 418 -8.78 20.54 -9.14
C SER A 418 -8.32 19.75 -7.89
N PHE A 419 -7.29 20.21 -7.20
CA PHE A 419 -6.84 19.61 -5.94
C PHE A 419 -6.12 20.63 -5.06
N ASP A 420 -6.26 20.48 -3.75
CA ASP A 420 -5.51 21.25 -2.74
C ASP A 420 -4.27 20.45 -2.25
N PHE A 421 -4.34 19.12 -2.36
CA PHE A 421 -3.24 18.19 -2.09
C PHE A 421 -3.36 16.93 -2.96
N VAL A 422 -2.26 16.19 -3.08
CA VAL A 422 -2.21 14.87 -3.73
C VAL A 422 -1.92 13.82 -2.66
N GLY A 423 -2.76 12.79 -2.59
CA GLY A 423 -2.43 11.54 -1.92
C GLY A 423 -1.56 10.69 -2.83
N LEU A 424 -0.42 10.22 -2.34
CA LEU A 424 0.45 9.27 -3.06
C LEU A 424 0.42 7.92 -2.35
N ASN A 425 -0.05 6.90 -3.06
CA ASN A 425 0.11 5.51 -2.66
C ASN A 425 1.36 4.96 -3.36
N TYR A 426 2.32 4.43 -2.59
CA TYR A 426 3.56 3.88 -3.14
C TYR A 426 3.90 2.57 -2.46
N TYR A 427 4.35 1.60 -3.24
CA TYR A 427 4.70 0.27 -2.73
C TYR A 427 6.02 -0.27 -3.28
N THR A 428 6.30 -0.05 -4.58
CA THR A 428 7.34 -0.79 -5.32
C THR A 428 7.91 0.01 -6.50
N THR A 429 8.98 -0.53 -7.09
CA THR A 429 9.64 -0.05 -8.32
C THR A 429 9.64 -1.18 -9.37
N ASN A 430 9.64 -0.82 -10.65
CA ASN A 430 9.89 -1.75 -11.76
C ASN A 430 11.02 -1.23 -12.65
N PHE A 431 11.65 -2.12 -13.40
CA PHE A 431 12.39 -1.74 -14.59
C PHE A 431 11.43 -1.56 -15.77
N ALA A 432 11.75 -0.63 -16.67
CA ALA A 432 11.02 -0.40 -17.91
C ALA A 432 11.97 -0.52 -19.11
N ALA A 433 11.68 -1.45 -20.02
CA ALA A 433 12.41 -1.62 -21.27
C ALA A 433 11.54 -1.21 -22.46
N ASP A 434 12.16 -0.67 -23.51
CA ASP A 434 11.48 -0.34 -24.76
C ASP A 434 10.99 -1.62 -25.44
N GLN A 435 9.75 -1.57 -25.96
CA GLN A 435 9.17 -2.67 -26.71
C GLN A 435 8.61 -2.17 -28.04
N PRO A 436 8.78 -2.90 -29.16
CA PRO A 436 8.16 -2.52 -30.43
C PRO A 436 6.63 -2.46 -30.33
N ALA A 437 6.04 -1.52 -31.06
CA ALA A 437 4.59 -1.39 -31.13
C ALA A 437 3.93 -2.65 -31.72
N SER A 438 2.85 -3.11 -31.07
CA SER A 438 2.02 -4.20 -31.55
C SER A 438 0.59 -3.72 -31.76
N ASN A 439 0.12 -3.76 -33.01
CA ASN A 439 -1.20 -3.27 -33.40
C ASN A 439 -2.25 -4.39 -33.57
N LEU A 440 -1.89 -5.65 -33.29
CA LEU A 440 -2.74 -6.79 -33.62
C LEU A 440 -3.94 -6.94 -32.68
N ASN A 441 -3.82 -6.48 -31.43
CA ASN A 441 -4.90 -6.41 -30.43
C ASN A 441 -4.64 -5.21 -29.50
N PRO A 442 -5.26 -4.05 -29.74
CA PRO A 442 -5.10 -2.89 -28.86
C PRO A 442 -5.52 -3.22 -27.42
N SER A 443 -4.68 -2.87 -26.46
CA SER A 443 -4.92 -3.09 -25.03
C SER A 443 -4.14 -2.07 -24.22
N TYR A 444 -4.72 -1.57 -23.15
CA TYR A 444 -3.99 -0.72 -22.19
C TYR A 444 -2.66 -1.36 -21.74
N GLU A 445 -2.62 -2.70 -21.64
CA GLU A 445 -1.41 -3.44 -21.23
C GLU A 445 -0.24 -3.32 -22.21
N THR A 446 -0.50 -3.06 -23.49
CA THR A 446 0.52 -3.01 -24.55
C THR A 446 0.70 -1.61 -25.16
N ASP A 447 -0.29 -0.72 -25.02
CA ASP A 447 -0.32 0.60 -25.65
C ASP A 447 0.86 1.50 -25.26
N ALA A 448 1.43 1.32 -24.08
CA ALA A 448 2.60 2.09 -23.63
C ALA A 448 3.88 1.75 -24.41
N ASN A 449 3.91 0.61 -25.13
CA ASN A 449 5.11 0.06 -25.76
C ASN A 449 6.26 -0.11 -24.76
N VAL A 450 5.95 -0.62 -23.57
CA VAL A 450 6.90 -0.86 -22.48
C VAL A 450 6.80 -2.30 -22.01
N ASN A 451 7.96 -2.93 -21.84
CA ASN A 451 8.06 -4.18 -21.10
C ASN A 451 8.40 -3.87 -19.63
N TYR A 452 7.46 -4.18 -18.73
CA TYR A 452 7.61 -3.96 -17.29
C TYR A 452 8.27 -5.17 -16.63
N LEU A 453 9.42 -4.94 -16.01
CA LEU A 453 10.29 -6.00 -15.50
C LEU A 453 10.54 -5.82 -14.00
N THR A 454 10.76 -6.94 -13.32
CA THR A 454 11.11 -6.98 -11.89
C THR A 454 12.59 -7.28 -11.66
N GLU A 455 13.32 -7.66 -12.71
CA GLU A 455 14.73 -8.01 -12.68
C GLU A 455 15.48 -7.55 -13.93
N ARG A 456 16.80 -7.39 -13.80
CA ARG A 456 17.74 -7.10 -14.87
C ARG A 456 18.97 -7.96 -14.71
N ASN A 457 19.30 -8.76 -15.72
CA ASN A 457 20.42 -9.70 -15.70
C ASN A 457 20.43 -10.62 -14.46
N GLY A 458 19.24 -11.10 -14.06
CA GLY A 458 19.06 -11.93 -12.86
C GLY A 458 19.14 -11.19 -11.52
N ILE A 459 19.23 -9.85 -11.53
CA ILE A 459 19.23 -9.02 -10.32
C ILE A 459 17.86 -8.35 -10.17
N PRO A 460 17.08 -8.66 -9.12
CA PRO A 460 15.81 -8.00 -8.84
C PRO A 460 15.97 -6.49 -8.61
N VAL A 461 14.93 -5.73 -8.99
CA VAL A 461 14.86 -4.26 -8.80
C VAL A 461 14.86 -3.82 -7.33
N GLY A 462 14.50 -4.74 -6.42
CA GLY A 462 14.45 -4.55 -4.98
C GLY A 462 14.35 -5.89 -4.26
N THR A 463 14.23 -5.87 -2.93
CA THR A 463 14.08 -7.12 -2.17
C THR A 463 12.71 -7.74 -2.44
N PRO A 464 12.62 -9.00 -2.94
CA PRO A 464 11.33 -9.63 -3.21
C PRO A 464 10.53 -9.86 -1.93
N THR A 465 9.21 -9.93 -2.05
CA THR A 465 8.30 -10.33 -0.96
C THR A 465 7.44 -11.53 -1.40
N ALA A 466 6.60 -12.06 -0.50
CA ALA A 466 5.64 -13.10 -0.86
C ALA A 466 4.62 -12.64 -1.91
N SER A 467 4.36 -11.33 -1.98
CA SER A 467 3.58 -10.74 -3.08
C SER A 467 4.47 -10.55 -4.31
N ASN A 468 4.21 -11.34 -5.36
CA ASN A 468 5.01 -11.37 -6.60
C ASN A 468 5.13 -10.02 -7.34
N TRP A 469 4.26 -9.06 -7.04
CA TRP A 469 4.27 -7.72 -7.64
C TRP A 469 5.03 -6.68 -6.79
N LEU A 470 5.32 -6.97 -5.52
CA LEU A 470 5.90 -6.03 -4.56
C LEU A 470 7.36 -6.37 -4.27
N PHE A 471 8.24 -5.48 -4.73
CA PHE A 471 9.69 -5.50 -4.47
C PHE A 471 10.05 -4.27 -3.63
N VAL A 472 10.70 -4.48 -2.49
CA VAL A 472 11.08 -3.43 -1.56
C VAL A 472 12.21 -2.60 -2.16
N CYS A 473 11.86 -1.42 -2.69
CA CYS A 473 12.81 -0.45 -3.25
C CYS A 473 12.54 0.97 -2.71
N PRO A 474 13.10 1.31 -1.53
CA PRO A 474 12.89 2.61 -0.89
C PRO A 474 13.55 3.78 -1.64
N LYS A 475 14.60 3.54 -2.44
CA LYS A 475 15.20 4.56 -3.31
C LYS A 475 14.19 5.06 -4.34
N GLY A 476 13.49 4.14 -5.02
CA GLY A 476 12.44 4.51 -5.98
C GLY A 476 11.31 5.34 -5.36
N PHE A 477 11.05 5.18 -4.05
CA PHE A 477 10.08 6.00 -3.34
C PHE A 477 10.51 7.47 -3.29
N LYS A 478 11.78 7.72 -2.95
CA LYS A 478 12.37 9.06 -2.98
C LYS A 478 12.40 9.62 -4.40
N ASP A 479 12.79 8.81 -5.39
CA ASP A 479 12.88 9.26 -6.78
C ASP A 479 11.50 9.66 -7.32
N MET A 480 10.45 8.90 -6.99
CA MET A 480 9.08 9.28 -7.31
C MET A 480 8.67 10.61 -6.66
N LEU A 481 8.99 10.83 -5.38
CA LEU A 481 8.68 12.09 -4.69
C LEU A 481 9.41 13.30 -5.31
N LEU A 482 10.69 13.13 -5.69
CA LEU A 482 11.46 14.15 -6.39
C LEU A 482 10.90 14.40 -7.79
N TYR A 483 10.52 13.36 -8.52
CA TYR A 483 9.87 13.47 -9.83
C TYR A 483 8.57 14.29 -9.74
N VAL A 484 7.72 14.03 -8.73
CA VAL A 484 6.48 14.82 -8.55
C VAL A 484 6.81 16.28 -8.26
N LYS A 485 7.83 16.53 -7.43
CA LYS A 485 8.30 17.88 -7.13
C LYS A 485 8.74 18.63 -8.39
N GLU A 486 9.60 18.04 -9.20
CA GLU A 486 10.18 18.70 -10.38
C GLU A 486 9.18 18.83 -11.53
N LYS A 487 8.40 17.78 -11.83
CA LYS A 487 7.48 17.79 -12.98
C LYS A 487 6.19 18.56 -12.72
N TYR A 488 5.65 18.51 -11.51
CA TYR A 488 4.31 19.04 -11.21
C TYR A 488 4.31 20.22 -10.23
N ASN A 489 5.40 20.99 -10.21
CA ASN A 489 5.51 22.23 -9.43
C ASN A 489 5.34 22.04 -7.91
N ASN A 490 5.89 20.94 -7.38
CA ASN A 490 5.97 20.65 -5.94
C ASN A 490 4.64 20.86 -5.18
N PRO A 491 3.59 20.09 -5.53
CA PRO A 491 2.30 20.15 -4.86
C PRO A 491 2.43 19.68 -3.40
N LEU A 492 1.42 19.98 -2.59
CA LEU A 492 1.34 19.40 -1.26
C LEU A 492 1.01 17.90 -1.35
N ILE A 493 1.80 17.06 -0.70
CA ILE A 493 1.67 15.60 -0.74
C ILE A 493 1.33 15.04 0.65
N TYR A 494 0.46 14.04 0.67
CA TYR A 494 0.32 13.08 1.77
C TYR A 494 0.64 11.69 1.24
N ILE A 495 1.46 10.91 1.95
CA ILE A 495 1.63 9.49 1.62
C ILE A 495 0.42 8.77 2.18
N THR A 496 -0.56 8.48 1.33
CA THR A 496 -1.88 7.98 1.77
C THR A 496 -1.91 6.47 1.95
N GLU A 497 -0.93 5.77 1.36
CA GLU A 497 -0.62 4.36 1.62
C GLU A 497 0.85 4.07 1.35
N ASN A 498 1.45 3.28 2.24
CA ASN A 498 2.72 2.59 2.04
C ASN A 498 2.75 1.40 3.00
N GLY A 499 3.25 0.25 2.56
CA GLY A 499 3.27 -0.94 3.39
C GLY A 499 3.71 -2.20 2.63
N ARG A 500 3.60 -3.34 3.30
CA ARG A 500 3.89 -4.65 2.68
C ARG A 500 3.10 -5.77 3.35
N GLY A 501 2.78 -6.79 2.58
CA GLY A 501 2.20 -8.05 3.07
C GLY A 501 3.17 -8.87 3.93
N ASN A 502 2.62 -9.83 4.67
CA ASN A 502 3.38 -10.85 5.40
C ASN A 502 4.21 -11.73 4.43
N ASP A 503 5.30 -12.31 4.94
CA ASP A 503 6.20 -13.17 4.14
C ASP A 503 5.68 -14.60 3.96
N LEU A 504 4.65 -15.00 4.70
CA LEU A 504 4.19 -16.38 4.79
C LEU A 504 2.71 -16.47 4.44
N ASN A 505 2.41 -17.35 3.48
CA ASN A 505 1.06 -17.73 3.04
C ASN A 505 0.69 -19.13 3.58
N ASP A 506 1.05 -19.43 4.83
CA ASP A 506 1.01 -20.82 5.27
C ASP A 506 -0.16 -21.09 6.23
N GLU A 507 -1.06 -21.98 5.76
CA GLU A 507 -1.90 -22.78 6.63
C GLU A 507 -1.02 -23.44 7.71
N GLY A 508 -1.29 -23.13 8.98
CA GLY A 508 -0.57 -23.71 10.11
C GLY A 508 0.44 -22.80 10.79
N GLN A 509 0.59 -21.54 10.36
CA GLN A 509 1.36 -20.54 11.13
C GLN A 509 0.76 -20.36 12.54
N THR A 510 1.60 -20.40 13.56
CA THR A 510 1.18 -20.10 14.94
C THR A 510 0.93 -18.59 15.12
N LEU A 511 0.09 -18.22 16.09
CA LEU A 511 -0.11 -16.79 16.41
C LEU A 511 1.20 -16.09 16.73
N GLU A 512 2.12 -16.73 17.47
CA GLU A 512 3.42 -16.15 17.80
C GLU A 512 4.23 -15.79 16.55
N GLU A 513 4.27 -16.68 15.56
CA GLU A 513 4.96 -16.45 14.28
C GLU A 513 4.29 -15.33 13.46
N ALA A 514 2.94 -15.29 13.45
CA ALA A 514 2.19 -14.25 12.74
C ALA A 514 2.42 -12.84 13.32
N LEU A 515 2.72 -12.74 14.61
CA LEU A 515 3.03 -11.47 15.28
C LEU A 515 4.48 -11.01 15.08
N LEU A 516 5.40 -11.88 14.64
CA LEU A 516 6.82 -11.58 14.45
C LEU A 516 7.14 -11.07 13.02
N ASP A 517 6.58 -9.91 12.66
CA ASP A 517 6.68 -9.31 11.32
C ASP A 517 7.89 -8.37 11.13
N ILE A 518 9.09 -8.83 11.47
CA ILE A 518 10.33 -8.02 11.47
C ILE A 518 10.60 -7.32 10.13
N TYR A 519 10.26 -7.94 9.00
CA TYR A 519 10.53 -7.36 7.68
C TYR A 519 9.56 -6.24 7.32
N ARG A 520 8.38 -6.16 7.97
CA ARG A 520 7.49 -5.00 7.88
C ARG A 520 8.09 -3.79 8.58
N ILE A 521 8.74 -3.99 9.73
CA ILE A 521 9.50 -2.93 10.42
C ILE A 521 10.62 -2.40 9.53
N ASP A 522 11.43 -3.30 8.94
CA ASP A 522 12.51 -2.93 8.03
C ASP A 522 11.99 -2.13 6.82
N TYR A 523 10.89 -2.57 6.21
CA TYR A 523 10.23 -1.85 5.13
C TYR A 523 9.87 -0.42 5.53
N TYR A 524 9.11 -0.25 6.63
CA TYR A 524 8.68 1.05 7.10
C TYR A 524 9.85 1.96 7.47
N TYR A 525 10.84 1.39 8.14
CA TYR A 525 12.04 2.12 8.53
C TYR A 525 12.72 2.76 7.33
N ARG A 526 13.00 1.95 6.28
CA ARG A 526 13.70 2.43 5.10
C ARG A 526 12.87 3.43 4.31
N HIS A 527 11.57 3.23 4.16
CA HIS A 527 10.70 4.19 3.45
C HIS A 527 10.59 5.52 4.18
N LEU A 528 10.48 5.52 5.52
CA LEU A 528 10.49 6.76 6.31
C LEU A 528 11.83 7.49 6.25
N TYR A 529 12.96 6.76 6.19
CA TYR A 529 14.27 7.38 5.97
C TYR A 529 14.33 8.12 4.62
N TYR A 530 13.93 7.46 3.53
CA TYR A 530 13.94 8.04 2.20
C TYR A 530 12.92 9.16 2.03
N LEU A 531 11.76 9.07 2.71
CA LEU A 531 10.82 10.18 2.83
C LEU A 531 11.44 11.41 3.47
N ARG A 532 12.11 11.24 4.63
CA ARG A 532 12.81 12.33 5.30
C ARG A 532 13.90 12.93 4.39
N SER A 533 14.62 12.09 3.64
CA SER A 533 15.61 12.55 2.67
C SER A 533 14.96 13.38 1.54
N ALA A 534 13.85 12.93 0.96
CA ALA A 534 13.11 13.69 -0.04
C ALA A 534 12.61 15.05 0.51
N MET A 535 12.11 15.07 1.74
CA MET A 535 11.70 16.31 2.42
C MET A 535 12.87 17.27 2.64
N SER A 536 14.06 16.75 2.98
CA SER A 536 15.27 17.59 3.09
C SER A 536 15.72 18.20 1.76
N GLU A 537 15.29 17.61 0.63
CA GLU A 537 15.49 18.12 -0.73
C GLU A 537 14.29 18.96 -1.23
N GLY A 538 13.42 19.36 -0.32
CA GLY A 538 12.36 20.35 -0.55
C GLY A 538 11.03 19.78 -1.04
N VAL A 539 10.84 18.46 -1.05
CA VAL A 539 9.52 17.87 -1.35
C VAL A 539 8.53 18.21 -0.23
N LYS A 540 7.37 18.77 -0.59
CA LYS A 540 6.33 19.17 0.37
C LYS A 540 5.46 17.99 0.78
N VAL A 541 5.92 17.18 1.74
CA VAL A 541 5.11 16.13 2.35
C VAL A 541 4.61 16.56 3.74
N LYS A 542 3.32 16.39 4.03
CA LYS A 542 2.72 16.73 5.34
C LYS A 542 2.30 15.54 6.20
N GLY A 543 2.17 14.35 5.63
CA GLY A 543 1.78 13.18 6.40
C GLY A 543 2.09 11.86 5.75
N TYR A 544 2.01 10.81 6.57
CA TYR A 544 2.28 9.43 6.20
C TYR A 544 1.26 8.49 6.82
N PHE A 545 0.61 7.68 5.98
CA PHE A 545 -0.39 6.70 6.37
C PHE A 545 0.10 5.30 6.02
N ALA A 546 0.26 4.46 7.04
CA ALA A 546 0.62 3.05 6.85
C ALA A 546 -0.57 2.26 6.30
N TRP A 547 -0.33 1.48 5.25
CA TRP A 547 -1.25 0.43 4.79
C TRP A 547 -0.79 -0.91 5.40
N SER A 548 -1.45 -1.42 6.44
CA SER A 548 -2.73 -0.97 7.02
C SER A 548 -2.76 -1.09 8.54
N LEU A 549 -3.85 -0.64 9.18
CA LEU A 549 -4.00 -0.80 10.64
C LEU A 549 -4.16 -2.29 11.01
N LEU A 550 -5.02 -2.99 10.29
CA LEU A 550 -5.48 -4.36 10.54
C LEU A 550 -5.31 -5.22 9.28
N ASP A 551 -4.99 -6.51 9.48
CA ASP A 551 -5.14 -7.50 8.41
C ASP A 551 -6.60 -7.51 7.95
N ASN A 552 -6.83 -7.48 6.63
CA ASN A 552 -8.12 -7.18 6.04
C ASN A 552 -8.32 -7.97 4.72
N PHE A 553 -9.42 -7.75 4.01
CA PHE A 553 -9.71 -8.40 2.73
C PHE A 553 -8.90 -7.77 1.60
N GLU A 554 -7.84 -8.40 1.13
CA GLU A 554 -6.93 -7.90 0.09
C GLU A 554 -7.40 -8.27 -1.33
N TRP A 555 -8.65 -7.90 -1.63
CA TRP A 555 -9.25 -7.98 -2.97
C TRP A 555 -9.17 -9.39 -3.56
N ARG A 556 -8.50 -9.56 -4.71
CA ARG A 556 -8.29 -10.86 -5.36
C ARG A 556 -7.58 -11.88 -4.46
N ASN A 557 -6.74 -11.43 -3.53
CA ASN A 557 -6.03 -12.33 -2.61
C ASN A 557 -6.89 -12.79 -1.43
N GLY A 558 -8.09 -12.23 -1.23
CA GLY A 558 -8.91 -12.51 -0.06
C GLY A 558 -8.15 -12.21 1.24
N TYR A 559 -8.17 -13.14 2.18
CA TYR A 559 -7.45 -13.02 3.46
C TYR A 559 -6.10 -13.77 3.46
N SER A 560 -5.62 -14.24 2.30
CA SER A 560 -4.35 -14.97 2.22
C SER A 560 -3.12 -14.08 2.51
N VAL A 561 -3.23 -12.77 2.31
CA VAL A 561 -2.15 -11.80 2.55
C VAL A 561 -2.58 -10.80 3.62
N GLY A 562 -1.77 -10.64 4.67
CA GLY A 562 -2.02 -9.69 5.75
C GLY A 562 -1.10 -8.48 5.71
N PHE A 563 -1.65 -7.28 5.44
CA PHE A 563 -0.93 -6.00 5.42
C PHE A 563 -0.91 -5.25 6.77
N GLY A 564 -1.70 -5.69 7.74
CA GLY A 564 -1.94 -4.95 8.97
C GLY A 564 -0.74 -4.88 9.90
N LEU A 565 -0.63 -3.75 10.60
CA LEU A 565 0.20 -3.61 11.82
C LEU A 565 -0.35 -4.48 12.97
N ASN A 566 -1.65 -4.80 12.94
CA ASN A 566 -2.31 -5.68 13.88
C ASN A 566 -2.89 -6.89 13.14
N TYR A 567 -2.65 -8.08 13.67
CA TYR A 567 -3.23 -9.32 13.20
C TYR A 567 -4.70 -9.41 13.60
N VAL A 568 -5.54 -9.96 12.72
CA VAL A 568 -6.96 -10.23 12.99
C VAL A 568 -7.20 -11.73 13.02
N ASP A 569 -7.51 -12.26 14.20
CA ASP A 569 -7.78 -13.69 14.36
C ASP A 569 -9.18 -14.05 13.87
N ARG A 570 -9.22 -14.47 12.60
CA ARG A 570 -10.43 -14.88 11.91
C ARG A 570 -11.11 -16.12 12.50
N ASN A 571 -10.38 -16.95 13.24
CA ASN A 571 -10.89 -18.19 13.82
C ASN A 571 -11.45 -18.00 15.24
N HIS A 572 -11.08 -16.91 15.92
CA HIS A 572 -11.49 -16.64 17.31
C HIS A 572 -12.11 -15.25 17.47
N GLY A 573 -13.21 -15.01 16.72
CA GLY A 573 -14.05 -13.82 16.91
C GLY A 573 -13.41 -12.52 16.42
N LEU A 574 -12.59 -12.57 15.37
CA LEU A 574 -11.94 -11.41 14.74
C LEU A 574 -11.09 -10.59 15.72
N LYS A 575 -10.49 -11.23 16.72
CA LYS A 575 -9.75 -10.51 17.76
C LYS A 575 -8.49 -9.86 17.18
N ARG A 576 -8.23 -8.60 17.55
CA ARG A 576 -7.05 -7.85 17.12
C ARG A 576 -5.86 -8.15 18.03
N TYR A 577 -4.70 -8.44 17.44
CA TYR A 577 -3.44 -8.67 18.15
C TYR A 577 -2.34 -7.77 17.57
N PRO A 578 -1.67 -6.92 18.37
CA PRO A 578 -0.61 -6.06 17.86
C PRO A 578 0.61 -6.89 17.44
N LYS A 579 1.02 -6.77 16.18
CA LYS A 579 2.28 -7.36 15.71
C LYS A 579 3.47 -6.57 16.25
N LEU A 580 4.67 -7.07 16.04
CA LEU A 580 5.90 -6.38 16.44
C LEU A 580 6.00 -4.99 15.76
N SER A 581 5.54 -4.87 14.51
CA SER A 581 5.48 -3.59 13.79
C SER A 581 4.56 -2.55 14.44
N ALA A 582 3.41 -2.95 15.01
CA ALA A 582 2.56 -2.03 15.79
C ALA A 582 3.28 -1.51 17.04
N GLN A 583 4.03 -2.38 17.73
CA GLN A 583 4.83 -1.98 18.89
C GLN A 583 5.98 -1.03 18.51
N TRP A 584 6.63 -1.30 17.38
CA TRP A 584 7.65 -0.41 16.82
C TRP A 584 7.06 0.97 16.48
N PHE A 585 5.92 1.03 15.79
CA PHE A 585 5.23 2.28 15.48
C PHE A 585 4.85 3.05 16.74
N LYS A 586 4.28 2.37 17.74
CA LYS A 586 3.95 2.98 19.04
C LYS A 586 5.15 3.69 19.67
N ASN A 587 6.33 3.04 19.64
CA ASN A 587 7.57 3.61 20.16
C ASN A 587 8.12 4.75 19.29
N PHE A 588 8.06 4.59 17.96
CA PHE A 588 8.46 5.60 17.00
C PHE A 588 7.63 6.90 17.19
N LEU A 589 6.33 6.77 17.49
CA LEU A 589 5.36 7.85 17.59
C LEU A 589 5.26 8.50 18.98
N ILE A 590 6.07 8.11 19.96
CA ILE A 590 6.07 8.74 21.28
C ILE A 590 6.25 10.25 21.12
N LYS A 591 5.23 11.01 21.54
CA LYS A 591 5.22 12.46 21.50
C LYS A 591 6.19 12.98 22.58
N PRO A 592 7.07 13.96 22.28
CA PRO A 592 7.97 14.51 23.28
C PRO A 592 7.15 15.12 24.43
N GLN A 593 7.43 14.71 25.66
CA GLN A 593 6.80 15.29 26.85
C GLN A 593 7.20 16.76 26.96
N PRO A 594 6.27 17.68 27.31
CA PRO A 594 6.66 19.03 27.66
C PRO A 594 7.65 18.94 28.84
N ARG A 595 8.85 19.52 28.68
CA ARG A 595 9.74 19.67 29.84
C ARG A 595 9.00 20.54 30.86
N PRO A 596 8.93 20.15 32.14
CA PRO A 596 8.42 21.05 33.17
C PRO A 596 9.24 22.34 33.10
N SER A 597 8.55 23.47 33.01
CA SER A 597 9.18 24.79 33.05
C SER A 597 9.91 24.90 34.39
N LEU A 598 11.24 24.99 34.32
CA LEU A 598 12.06 25.47 35.44
C LEU A 598 11.87 26.99 35.51
N GLU A 599 10.67 27.43 35.86
CA GLU A 599 10.45 28.76 36.42
C GLU A 599 10.18 28.54 37.91
N GLY A 600 11.24 28.73 38.69
CA GLY A 600 11.22 28.81 40.15
C GLY A 600 11.65 30.20 40.58
#